data_AF-A2R760-F1
#
_entry.id   AF-A2R760-F1
#
_cell.length_a   1.000
_cell.length_b   1.000
_cell.length_c   1.000
_cell.angle_alpha   90.00
_cell.angle_beta   90.00
_cell.angle_gamma   90.00
#
_symmetry.space_group_name_H-M   'P 1'
#
loop_
_entity.id
_entity.type
_entity.pdbx_description
1 polymer ?
#
loop_
_entity_poly.entity_id
_entity_poly.type
_entity_poly.pdbx_seq_one_letter_code
_entity_poly.pdbx_strand_id
1 'polypeptide(L)'
;MTDPLEPFRKFSKADRHQSPHTPALEVTLTEYRTFYTENPDGNFIKVTIARSKEQQEPKPCYFYWSPSTDEGFRVFRDRPGEGIEVEVQSNCSLPVTQQSGSPHLWYLGAKDKSVSWDIPLGENIPRAIEKDKWIIYDLFWPGGEVYLWDWGPKDTNKEKLESAELKPKSTPIILPGGVWCRFCLIEGSPPPPPPRPLTPPILELDPSTLTPGVPIFSLEIEGPPTWRTQERWPLTWKLTYHGVSGDETPRPITFSDTGEWESWRGDGVCGYALFEDEDVPRAVGSSTGFISLQPNETWCKVQGLGMMADLPEDARGGEVMRHRFKGCKWTWWDWGTKGDHLDTIVMVVGFGVITKPADNDGRPEVVVPASNMVEFTVIEQERET
;
A
#
# COMPACT_ATOMS: atom_id res chain seq x y z
N MET A 1 30.94 17.30 -8.87
CA MET A 1 31.38 16.52 -7.70
C MET A 1 31.22 15.06 -8.07
N THR A 2 32.29 14.28 -7.99
CA THR A 2 32.26 12.83 -8.14
C THR A 2 31.47 12.24 -6.97
N ASP A 3 30.56 11.29 -7.25
CA ASP A 3 29.82 10.59 -6.20
C ASP A 3 30.81 9.83 -5.30
N PRO A 4 30.81 10.08 -3.97
CA PRO A 4 31.82 9.54 -3.07
C PRO A 4 31.78 8.01 -2.93
N LEU A 5 30.69 7.37 -3.36
CA LEU A 5 30.51 5.92 -3.29
C LEU A 5 30.88 5.20 -4.59
N GLU A 6 31.16 5.93 -5.67
CA GLU A 6 31.58 5.38 -6.96
C GLU A 6 32.75 4.38 -6.90
N PRO A 7 33.81 4.60 -6.08
CA PRO A 7 34.92 3.64 -5.98
C PRO A 7 34.50 2.25 -5.48
N PHE A 8 33.35 2.15 -4.79
CA PHE A 8 32.86 0.89 -4.23
C PHE A 8 31.94 0.13 -5.19
N ARG A 9 31.59 0.72 -6.34
CA ARG A 9 30.81 0.07 -7.39
C ARG A 9 31.64 -1.03 -8.05
N LYS A 10 31.16 -2.27 -7.97
CA LYS A 10 31.74 -3.45 -8.61
C LYS A 10 31.23 -3.62 -10.04
N PHE A 11 29.94 -3.40 -10.26
CA PHE A 11 29.29 -3.59 -11.56
C PHE A 11 28.45 -2.37 -11.94
N SER A 12 28.50 -1.99 -13.21
CA SER A 12 27.80 -0.87 -13.82
C SER A 12 26.91 -1.34 -14.97
N LYS A 13 26.13 -0.42 -15.56
CA LYS A 13 25.37 -0.72 -16.77
C LYS A 13 26.26 -1.09 -17.97
N ALA A 14 27.51 -0.61 -18.00
CA ALA A 14 28.46 -0.91 -19.07
C ALA A 14 28.99 -2.34 -19.04
N ASP A 15 28.93 -2.99 -17.87
CA ASP A 15 29.38 -4.38 -17.68
C ASP A 15 28.32 -5.39 -18.14
N ARG A 16 27.14 -4.92 -18.54
CA ARG A 16 26.11 -5.77 -19.14
C ARG A 16 26.66 -6.42 -20.39
N HIS A 17 26.48 -7.73 -20.49
CA HIS A 17 26.75 -8.45 -21.73
C HIS A 17 25.91 -7.84 -22.86
N GLN A 18 26.55 -7.44 -23.95
CA GLN A 18 25.89 -6.91 -25.15
C GLN A 18 25.09 -7.97 -25.93
N SER A 19 24.93 -9.16 -25.35
CA SER A 19 24.13 -10.23 -25.93
C SER A 19 22.65 -9.90 -25.73
N PRO A 20 21.81 -9.93 -26.78
CA PRO A 20 20.38 -9.70 -26.65
C PRO A 20 19.70 -10.74 -25.74
N HIS A 21 20.38 -11.85 -25.46
CA HIS A 21 19.82 -12.98 -24.74
C HIS A 21 19.78 -12.81 -23.21
N THR A 22 20.37 -11.77 -22.63
CA THR A 22 20.38 -11.57 -21.17
C THR A 22 19.40 -10.46 -20.76
N PRO A 23 18.54 -10.67 -19.74
CA PRO A 23 17.68 -9.63 -19.20
C PRO A 23 18.46 -8.39 -18.75
N ALA A 24 18.06 -7.22 -19.25
CA ALA A 24 18.59 -5.95 -18.79
C ALA A 24 17.71 -5.40 -17.66
N LEU A 25 18.23 -5.46 -16.43
CA LEU A 25 17.51 -5.07 -15.21
C LEU A 25 18.19 -3.90 -14.49
N GLU A 26 17.40 -3.18 -13.71
CA GLU A 26 17.82 -2.06 -12.86
C GLU A 26 17.35 -2.30 -11.43
N VAL A 27 18.19 -1.91 -10.46
CA VAL A 27 17.90 -2.03 -9.04
C VAL A 27 17.59 -0.64 -8.50
N THR A 28 16.56 -0.52 -7.68
CA THR A 28 16.34 0.67 -6.85
C THR A 28 16.08 0.24 -5.41
N LEU A 29 16.50 1.08 -4.47
CA LEU A 29 16.27 0.90 -3.04
C LEU A 29 15.22 1.88 -2.55
N THR A 30 14.63 1.57 -1.41
CA THR A 30 13.68 2.47 -0.74
C THR A 30 14.35 3.77 -0.31
N GLU A 31 13.55 4.80 -0.04
CA GLU A 31 14.04 6.05 0.53
C GLU A 31 14.47 5.88 2.01
N TYR A 32 14.72 7.01 2.68
CA TYR A 32 15.14 7.07 4.08
C TYR A 32 14.30 6.18 5.00
N ARG A 33 14.96 5.36 5.83
CA ARG A 33 14.33 4.42 6.77
C ARG A 33 14.82 4.64 8.20
N THR A 34 13.97 4.35 9.17
CA THR A 34 14.33 4.32 10.59
C THR A 34 14.05 2.93 11.12
N PHE A 35 15.09 2.30 11.69
CA PHE A 35 15.04 0.95 12.24
C PHE A 35 15.08 0.99 13.77
N TYR A 36 14.59 -0.08 14.39
CA TYR A 36 14.46 -0.19 15.84
C TYR A 36 14.95 -1.54 16.34
N THR A 37 15.69 -1.58 17.44
CA THR A 37 16.28 -2.83 17.95
C THR A 37 15.24 -3.80 18.53
N GLU A 38 14.14 -3.31 19.09
CA GLU A 38 13.06 -4.14 19.64
C GLU A 38 12.00 -4.53 18.59
N ASN A 39 12.20 -4.17 17.32
CA ASN A 39 11.35 -4.59 16.19
C ASN A 39 12.20 -5.14 15.03
N PRO A 40 12.95 -6.25 15.24
CA PRO A 40 13.82 -6.82 14.21
C PRO A 40 13.03 -7.29 12.97
N ASP A 41 11.84 -7.85 13.15
CA ASP A 41 10.99 -8.34 12.06
C ASP A 41 10.44 -7.20 11.17
N GLY A 42 10.39 -5.97 11.70
CA GLY A 42 10.01 -4.76 10.96
C GLY A 42 11.18 -4.03 10.30
N ASN A 43 12.42 -4.46 10.49
CA ASN A 43 13.60 -3.82 9.93
C ASN A 43 13.90 -4.40 8.53
N PHE A 44 13.16 -3.91 7.52
CA PHE A 44 13.34 -4.33 6.14
C PHE A 44 13.62 -3.17 5.18
N ILE A 45 14.34 -3.50 4.11
CA ILE A 45 14.68 -2.62 3.01
C ILE A 45 14.01 -3.16 1.77
N LYS A 46 13.18 -2.33 1.16
CA LYS A 46 12.54 -2.70 -0.09
C LYS A 46 13.53 -2.54 -1.23
N VAL A 47 13.73 -3.62 -1.95
CA VAL A 47 14.49 -3.67 -3.19
C VAL A 47 13.53 -3.84 -4.34
N THR A 48 13.63 -2.97 -5.32
CA THR A 48 12.81 -3.02 -6.53
C THR A 48 13.69 -3.33 -7.73
N ILE A 49 13.28 -4.31 -8.51
CA ILE A 49 13.91 -4.68 -9.77
C ILE A 49 12.98 -4.27 -10.91
N ALA A 50 13.51 -3.46 -11.83
CA ALA A 50 12.79 -2.96 -12.99
C ALA A 50 13.49 -3.36 -14.29
N ARG A 51 12.71 -3.45 -15.39
CA ARG A 51 13.31 -3.61 -16.73
C ARG A 51 14.01 -2.32 -17.15
N SER A 52 15.19 -2.45 -17.74
CA SER A 52 15.91 -1.33 -18.35
C SER A 52 15.06 -0.67 -19.44
N LYS A 53 15.05 0.66 -19.48
CA LYS A 53 14.38 1.42 -20.56
C LYS A 53 15.13 1.31 -21.90
N GLU A 54 16.43 1.02 -21.86
CA GLU A 54 17.33 1.02 -23.02
C GLU A 54 17.33 -0.31 -23.78
N GLN A 55 17.01 -1.42 -23.11
CA GLN A 55 17.03 -2.77 -23.67
C GLN A 55 15.82 -3.55 -23.14
N GLN A 56 14.77 -3.63 -23.95
CA GLN A 56 13.54 -4.33 -23.60
C GLN A 56 13.37 -5.58 -24.46
N GLU A 57 13.67 -6.74 -23.87
CA GLU A 57 13.08 -7.98 -24.35
C GLU A 57 11.70 -8.14 -23.68
N PRO A 58 10.59 -8.22 -24.45
CA PRO A 58 9.23 -8.33 -23.91
C PRO A 58 8.90 -9.75 -23.40
N LYS A 59 9.91 -10.54 -23.01
CA LYS A 59 9.74 -11.89 -22.49
C LYS A 59 9.70 -11.85 -20.96
N PRO A 60 8.85 -12.67 -20.32
CA PRO A 60 8.90 -12.82 -18.88
C PRO A 60 10.28 -13.38 -18.48
N CYS A 61 10.87 -12.88 -17.41
CA CYS A 61 12.14 -13.38 -16.89
C CYS A 61 11.99 -13.76 -15.43
N TYR A 62 12.68 -14.81 -15.03
CA TYR A 62 12.71 -15.24 -13.64
C TYR A 62 14.13 -15.60 -13.23
N PHE A 63 14.46 -15.27 -11.99
CA PHE A 63 15.82 -15.47 -11.46
C PHE A 63 15.81 -15.63 -9.95
N TYR A 64 16.77 -16.38 -9.43
CA TYR A 64 16.97 -16.57 -8.00
C TYR A 64 18.00 -15.55 -7.50
N TRP A 65 17.58 -14.69 -6.59
CA TRP A 65 18.45 -13.69 -5.99
C TRP A 65 17.92 -13.29 -4.61
N SER A 66 18.78 -13.32 -3.60
CA SER A 66 18.44 -12.83 -2.25
C SER A 66 19.71 -12.32 -1.63
N PRO A 67 20.07 -11.05 -1.87
CA PRO A 67 21.26 -10.51 -1.26
C PRO A 67 21.00 -10.39 0.25
N SER A 68 21.84 -11.03 1.04
CA SER A 68 21.96 -10.69 2.46
C SER A 68 22.45 -9.24 2.55
N THR A 69 21.86 -8.42 3.42
CA THR A 69 22.35 -7.05 3.66
C THR A 69 23.73 -7.05 4.32
N ASP A 70 24.09 -8.10 5.06
CA ASP A 70 25.42 -8.25 5.68
C ASP A 70 26.53 -8.58 4.66
N GLU A 71 26.19 -9.06 3.46
CA GLU A 71 27.17 -9.62 2.51
C GLU A 71 27.09 -8.99 1.12
N GLY A 72 25.88 -8.66 0.68
CA GLY A 72 25.61 -8.06 -0.62
C GLY A 72 25.73 -6.55 -0.65
N PHE A 73 25.61 -5.89 0.51
CA PHE A 73 25.62 -4.44 0.62
C PHE A 73 26.81 -3.95 1.42
N ARG A 74 27.15 -2.67 1.25
CA ARG A 74 28.15 -1.97 2.05
C ARG A 74 27.47 -0.90 2.88
N VAL A 75 27.91 -0.72 4.12
CA VAL A 75 27.37 0.30 5.02
C VAL A 75 28.40 1.41 5.17
N PHE A 76 27.98 2.66 4.98
CA PHE A 76 28.81 3.83 5.20
C PHE A 76 28.15 4.69 6.26
N ARG A 77 28.95 5.26 7.17
CA ARG A 77 28.45 6.31 8.08
C ARG A 77 28.50 7.65 7.35
N ASP A 78 27.37 8.33 7.28
CA ASP A 78 27.29 9.67 6.70
C ASP A 78 28.08 10.64 7.59
N ARG A 79 29.12 11.25 7.02
CA ARG A 79 29.87 12.36 7.60
C ARG A 79 30.10 13.40 6.51
N PRO A 80 30.03 14.71 6.83
CA PRO A 80 30.25 15.75 5.84
C PRO A 80 31.64 15.64 5.22
N GLY A 81 31.70 15.21 3.96
CA GLY A 81 32.91 15.19 3.13
C GLY A 81 33.68 13.87 3.06
N GLU A 82 33.35 12.86 3.86
CA GLU A 82 34.04 11.55 3.83
C GLU A 82 33.10 10.45 4.37
N GLY A 83 32.51 9.65 3.46
CA GLY A 83 31.76 8.47 3.86
C GLY A 83 32.73 7.42 4.40
N ILE A 84 32.63 7.09 5.69
CA ILE A 84 33.49 6.07 6.31
C ILE A 84 32.77 4.73 6.22
N GLU A 85 33.36 3.78 5.50
CA GLU A 85 32.87 2.42 5.45
C GLU A 85 32.87 1.81 6.85
N VAL A 86 31.73 1.28 7.29
CA VAL A 86 31.60 0.53 8.52
C VAL A 86 31.93 -0.92 8.21
N GLU A 87 32.95 -1.45 8.87
CA GLU A 87 33.33 -2.85 8.72
C GLU A 87 32.27 -3.74 9.39
N VAL A 88 31.39 -4.30 8.56
CA VAL A 88 30.43 -5.34 8.97
C VAL A 88 31.14 -6.68 8.80
N GLN A 89 31.52 -7.31 9.92
CA GLN A 89 32.17 -8.62 9.88
C GLN A 89 31.19 -9.66 9.30
N SER A 90 31.45 -10.06 8.06
CA SER A 90 30.79 -11.22 7.46
C SER A 90 31.56 -12.49 7.83
N ASN A 91 30.86 -13.48 8.38
CA ASN A 91 31.42 -14.80 8.69
C ASN A 91 31.58 -15.71 7.46
N CYS A 92 31.31 -15.20 6.25
CA CYS A 92 31.21 -16.02 5.05
C CYS A 92 32.24 -15.61 3.98
N SER A 93 33.19 -16.50 3.74
CA SER A 93 34.21 -16.42 2.69
C SER A 93 33.80 -17.14 1.39
N LEU A 94 32.49 -17.34 1.17
CA LEU A 94 31.95 -18.09 0.03
C LEU A 94 31.18 -17.18 -0.95
N PRO A 95 31.17 -17.49 -2.26
CA PRO A 95 30.46 -16.72 -3.27
C PRO A 95 28.94 -16.65 -2.99
N VAL A 96 28.31 -15.53 -3.39
CA VAL A 96 26.88 -15.18 -3.20
C VAL A 96 25.90 -16.29 -3.63
N THR A 97 26.33 -17.21 -4.50
CA THR A 97 25.54 -18.37 -4.95
C THR A 97 25.49 -19.54 -3.95
N GLN A 98 26.16 -19.46 -2.80
CA GLN A 98 26.23 -20.53 -1.78
C GLN A 98 25.85 -20.09 -0.35
N GLN A 99 25.15 -18.95 -0.20
CA GLN A 99 24.72 -18.46 1.12
C GLN A 99 23.47 -19.20 1.65
N SER A 100 23.36 -19.28 2.97
CA SER A 100 22.58 -20.24 3.79
C SER A 100 21.03 -20.10 3.76
N GLY A 101 20.46 -19.35 2.82
CA GLY A 101 19.01 -19.20 2.65
C GLY A 101 18.56 -19.69 1.28
N SER A 102 17.41 -20.36 1.20
CA SER A 102 16.78 -20.65 -0.11
C SER A 102 16.59 -19.31 -0.85
N PRO A 103 17.18 -19.13 -2.05
CA PRO A 103 17.10 -17.85 -2.72
C PRO A 103 15.65 -17.52 -3.12
N HIS A 104 15.27 -16.25 -3.01
CA HIS A 104 13.97 -15.74 -3.43
C HIS A 104 13.86 -15.79 -4.95
N LEU A 105 12.71 -16.29 -5.43
CA LEU A 105 12.36 -16.34 -6.84
C LEU A 105 11.77 -14.99 -7.26
N TRP A 106 12.51 -14.25 -8.07
CA TRP A 106 12.01 -13.05 -8.72
C TRP A 106 11.33 -13.42 -10.02
N TYR A 107 10.12 -12.90 -10.24
CA TYR A 107 9.39 -13.04 -11.50
C TYR A 107 8.99 -11.66 -12.01
N LEU A 108 9.42 -11.33 -13.23
CA LEU A 108 8.90 -10.19 -13.98
C LEU A 108 8.16 -10.73 -15.20
N GLY A 109 6.85 -10.58 -15.22
CA GLY A 109 6.02 -10.86 -16.39
C GLY A 109 6.41 -10.03 -17.61
N ALA A 110 5.90 -10.42 -18.79
CA ALA A 110 6.16 -9.72 -20.05
C ALA A 110 5.68 -8.25 -20.03
N LYS A 111 4.61 -7.98 -19.27
CA LYS A 111 3.99 -6.66 -19.13
C LYS A 111 4.37 -5.94 -17.83
N ASP A 112 5.08 -6.63 -16.94
CA ASP A 112 5.43 -6.08 -15.64
C ASP A 112 6.60 -5.11 -15.80
N LYS A 113 6.41 -3.90 -15.27
CA LYS A 113 7.43 -2.85 -15.29
C LYS A 113 8.51 -3.09 -14.23
N SER A 114 8.10 -3.59 -13.06
CA SER A 114 8.96 -3.83 -11.92
C SER A 114 8.34 -4.82 -10.93
N VAL A 115 9.18 -5.38 -10.07
CA VAL A 115 8.82 -6.24 -8.93
C VAL A 115 9.60 -5.76 -7.70
N SER A 116 9.02 -5.88 -6.51
CA SER A 116 9.67 -5.47 -5.27
C SER A 116 9.65 -6.58 -4.23
N TRP A 117 10.68 -6.61 -3.39
CA TRP A 117 10.80 -7.54 -2.29
C TRP A 117 11.39 -6.81 -1.07
N ASP A 118 10.91 -7.16 0.12
CA ASP A 118 11.40 -6.62 1.38
C ASP A 118 12.50 -7.54 1.91
N ILE A 119 13.72 -7.00 2.01
CA ILE A 119 14.91 -7.72 2.48
C ILE A 119 15.17 -7.35 3.94
N PRO A 120 15.26 -8.32 4.86
CA PRO A 120 15.55 -8.02 6.26
C PRO A 120 16.96 -7.43 6.41
N LEU A 121 17.10 -6.54 7.39
CA LEU A 121 18.40 -6.08 7.84
C LEU A 121 19.13 -7.25 8.52
N GLY A 122 20.32 -7.56 8.05
CA GLY A 122 21.12 -8.69 8.51
C GLY A 122 21.55 -8.50 9.94
N GLU A 123 21.82 -9.61 10.64
CA GLU A 123 22.12 -9.58 12.07
C GLU A 123 23.43 -8.84 12.41
N ASN A 124 24.36 -8.74 11.46
CA ASN A 124 25.67 -8.15 11.72
C ASN A 124 25.65 -6.62 11.62
N ILE A 125 24.79 -6.04 10.77
CA ILE A 125 24.67 -4.57 10.67
C ILE A 125 24.30 -3.93 12.03
N PRO A 126 23.22 -4.33 12.74
CA PRO A 126 22.87 -3.78 14.06
C PRO A 126 23.94 -3.95 15.15
N ARG A 127 24.85 -4.93 14.98
CA ARG A 127 25.98 -5.16 15.89
C ARG A 127 27.16 -4.25 15.56
N ALA A 128 27.36 -3.90 14.29
CA ALA A 128 28.49 -3.10 13.81
C ALA A 128 28.26 -1.58 13.91
N ILE A 129 27.01 -1.12 13.97
CA ILE A 129 26.67 0.31 13.94
C ILE A 129 26.28 0.88 15.30
N GLU A 130 26.57 2.17 15.50
CA GLU A 130 26.07 2.97 16.63
C GLU A 130 24.55 3.19 16.48
N LYS A 131 23.83 3.02 17.58
CA LYS A 131 22.37 3.11 17.65
C LYS A 131 21.96 4.52 18.10
N ASP A 132 21.78 5.43 17.16
CA ASP A 132 21.36 6.80 17.45
C ASP A 132 20.57 7.36 16.26
N LYS A 133 19.50 8.11 16.56
CA LYS A 133 18.67 8.78 15.56
C LYS A 133 19.41 9.85 14.77
N TRP A 134 20.49 10.41 15.32
CA TRP A 134 21.30 11.46 14.70
C TRP A 134 22.45 10.91 13.87
N ILE A 135 22.68 9.60 13.91
CA ILE A 135 23.71 8.95 13.10
C ILE A 135 23.03 8.30 11.92
N ILE A 136 23.33 8.83 10.73
CA ILE A 136 22.79 8.35 9.46
C ILE A 136 23.84 7.46 8.81
N TYR A 137 23.37 6.36 8.24
CA TYR A 137 24.16 5.42 7.46
C TYR A 137 23.60 5.34 6.04
N ASP A 138 24.49 5.18 5.06
CA ASP A 138 24.14 4.85 3.68
C ASP A 138 24.33 3.34 3.49
N LEU A 139 23.26 2.63 3.13
CA LEU A 139 23.35 1.26 2.64
C LEU A 139 23.51 1.29 1.13
N PHE A 140 24.67 0.87 0.65
CA PHE A 140 25.06 0.93 -0.75
C PHE A 140 25.06 -0.44 -1.41
N TRP A 141 24.46 -0.51 -2.60
CA TRP A 141 24.50 -1.68 -3.47
C TRP A 141 25.69 -1.57 -4.45
N PRO A 142 26.75 -2.39 -4.29
CA PRO A 142 27.91 -2.35 -5.18
C PRO A 142 27.67 -2.95 -6.57
N GLY A 143 26.54 -3.63 -6.78
CA GLY A 143 26.29 -4.39 -7.99
C GLY A 143 26.66 -5.86 -7.85
N GLY A 144 26.05 -6.71 -8.66
CA GLY A 144 26.25 -8.15 -8.58
C GLY A 144 25.81 -8.90 -9.82
N GLU A 145 26.25 -10.16 -9.89
CA GLU A 145 25.97 -11.10 -10.96
C GLU A 145 24.97 -12.16 -10.49
N VAL A 146 23.99 -12.46 -11.33
CA VAL A 146 22.99 -13.51 -11.07
C VAL A 146 23.09 -14.59 -12.14
N TYR A 147 23.52 -15.78 -11.75
CA TYR A 147 23.73 -16.92 -12.66
C TYR A 147 22.50 -17.82 -12.77
N LEU A 148 21.63 -17.85 -11.76
CA LEU A 148 20.41 -18.66 -11.74
C LEU A 148 19.24 -17.86 -12.33
N TRP A 149 19.06 -17.94 -13.64
CA TRP A 149 17.98 -17.25 -14.34
C TRP A 149 17.56 -17.95 -15.63
N ASP A 150 16.33 -17.70 -16.08
CA ASP A 150 15.89 -18.06 -17.44
C ASP A 150 14.80 -17.12 -17.95
N TRP A 151 14.52 -17.22 -19.25
CA TRP A 151 13.33 -16.62 -19.85
C TRP A 151 12.13 -17.55 -19.62
N GLY A 152 11.04 -16.98 -19.11
CA GLY A 152 9.78 -17.70 -18.92
C GLY A 152 9.07 -17.99 -20.25
N PRO A 153 8.29 -19.08 -20.34
CA PRO A 153 7.31 -19.26 -21.40
C PRO A 153 6.31 -18.10 -21.43
N LYS A 154 5.83 -17.72 -22.62
CA LYS A 154 4.93 -16.57 -22.83
C LYS A 154 3.64 -16.61 -22.00
N ASP A 155 3.20 -17.80 -21.55
CA ASP A 155 1.93 -18.05 -20.85
C ASP A 155 2.08 -18.76 -19.48
N THR A 156 3.06 -18.36 -18.66
CA THR A 156 3.29 -19.04 -17.37
C THR A 156 2.61 -18.31 -16.21
N ASN A 157 1.64 -18.97 -15.56
CA ASN A 157 1.10 -18.57 -14.26
C ASN A 157 2.17 -18.73 -13.16
N LYS A 158 2.28 -17.72 -12.28
CA LYS A 158 3.27 -17.60 -11.19
C LYS A 158 3.37 -18.87 -10.31
N GLU A 159 2.25 -19.56 -10.09
CA GLU A 159 2.12 -20.76 -9.25
C GLU A 159 2.82 -22.02 -9.81
N LYS A 160 3.09 -22.10 -11.12
CA LYS A 160 3.80 -23.26 -11.72
C LYS A 160 5.33 -23.16 -11.62
N LEU A 161 5.86 -22.02 -11.16
CA LEU A 161 7.28 -21.68 -11.25
C LEU A 161 8.04 -21.93 -9.94
N GLU A 162 7.35 -21.99 -8.80
CA GLU A 162 7.93 -22.22 -7.47
C GLU A 162 8.60 -23.60 -7.33
N SER A 163 8.34 -24.53 -8.26
CA SER A 163 8.95 -25.87 -8.32
C SER A 163 9.96 -26.06 -9.46
N ALA A 164 10.32 -25.00 -10.20
CA ALA A 164 11.25 -25.11 -11.33
C ALA A 164 12.71 -24.94 -10.87
N GLU A 165 13.51 -26.01 -10.99
CA GLU A 165 14.96 -25.94 -10.77
C GLU A 165 15.62 -25.13 -11.89
N LEU A 166 16.04 -23.90 -11.58
CA LEU A 166 16.88 -23.10 -12.46
C LEU A 166 18.30 -23.65 -12.48
N LYS A 167 18.87 -23.80 -13.68
CA LYS A 167 20.28 -24.16 -13.86
C LYS A 167 21.13 -22.91 -14.04
N PRO A 168 22.36 -22.85 -13.49
CA PRO A 168 23.28 -21.76 -13.73
C PRO A 168 23.52 -21.55 -15.23
N LYS A 169 23.32 -20.33 -15.71
CA LYS A 169 23.64 -19.92 -17.09
C LYS A 169 25.10 -19.51 -17.18
N SER A 170 25.72 -19.72 -18.35
CA SER A 170 27.09 -19.25 -18.62
C SER A 170 27.22 -17.72 -18.67
N THR A 171 26.10 -17.03 -18.91
CA THR A 171 26.04 -15.58 -19.03
C THR A 171 25.17 -15.05 -17.89
N PRO A 172 25.74 -14.40 -16.86
CA PRO A 172 24.95 -13.88 -15.75
C PRO A 172 24.10 -12.66 -16.15
N ILE A 173 23.02 -12.42 -15.42
CA ILE A 173 22.38 -11.11 -15.38
C ILE A 173 23.25 -10.19 -14.53
N ILE A 174 23.53 -8.99 -15.05
CA ILE A 174 24.22 -7.95 -14.30
C ILE A 174 23.18 -7.04 -13.66
N LEU A 175 23.16 -7.03 -12.32
CA LEU A 175 22.41 -6.07 -11.53
C LEU A 175 23.34 -4.89 -11.21
N PRO A 176 23.18 -3.73 -11.87
CA PRO A 176 24.12 -2.62 -11.73
C PRO A 176 24.08 -2.06 -10.30
N GLY A 177 25.27 -1.71 -9.80
CA GLY A 177 25.47 -1.01 -8.53
C GLY A 177 25.41 0.50 -8.68
N GLY A 178 25.59 1.18 -7.55
CA GLY A 178 25.56 2.65 -7.46
C GLY A 178 24.29 3.21 -6.84
N VAL A 179 23.33 2.36 -6.46
CA VAL A 179 22.16 2.79 -5.69
C VAL A 179 22.41 2.63 -4.20
N TRP A 180 21.89 3.57 -3.42
CA TRP A 180 21.98 3.55 -1.97
C TRP A 180 20.69 4.09 -1.35
N CYS A 181 20.47 3.73 -0.09
CA CYS A 181 19.43 4.32 0.74
C CYS A 181 20.00 4.74 2.08
N ARG A 182 19.36 5.72 2.72
CA ARG A 182 19.76 6.17 4.06
C ARG A 182 18.96 5.48 5.14
N PHE A 183 19.60 5.20 6.25
CA PHE A 183 18.90 4.74 7.43
C PHE A 183 19.58 5.18 8.73
N CYS A 184 18.82 5.17 9.82
CA CYS A 184 19.37 5.16 11.18
C CYS A 184 18.78 3.99 11.96
N LEU A 185 19.52 3.52 12.95
CA LEU A 185 19.08 2.48 13.88
C LEU A 185 18.94 3.09 15.27
N ILE A 186 17.75 2.98 15.86
CA ILE A 186 17.43 3.52 17.18
C ILE A 186 17.32 2.37 18.17
N GLU A 187 17.89 2.55 19.35
CA GLU A 187 17.72 1.62 20.47
C GLU A 187 16.31 1.73 21.06
N GLY A 188 15.66 0.58 21.26
CA GLY A 188 14.30 0.47 21.79
C GLY A 188 13.27 0.08 20.73
N SER A 189 12.00 0.29 21.07
CA SER A 189 10.85 0.02 20.21
C SER A 189 10.51 1.21 19.30
N PRO A 190 9.88 0.97 18.14
CA PRO A 190 9.31 2.06 17.36
C PRO A 190 8.40 2.91 18.25
N PRO A 191 8.41 4.26 18.06
CA PRO A 191 7.47 5.09 18.78
C PRO A 191 6.06 4.57 18.51
N PRO A 192 5.16 4.65 19.50
CA PRO A 192 3.77 4.34 19.24
C PRO A 192 3.32 5.18 18.04
N PRO A 193 2.45 4.62 17.16
CA PRO A 193 1.93 5.37 16.03
C PRO A 193 1.44 6.73 16.53
N PRO A 194 1.64 7.80 15.75
CA PRO A 194 1.25 9.15 16.17
C PRO A 194 -0.18 9.12 16.71
N PRO A 195 -0.47 9.83 17.82
CA PRO A 195 -1.80 9.89 18.37
C PRO A 195 -2.75 10.26 17.24
N ARG A 196 -3.86 9.51 17.14
CA ARG A 196 -4.88 9.70 16.11
C ARG A 196 -5.13 11.20 15.92
N PRO A 197 -5.22 11.70 14.66
CA PRO A 197 -5.72 13.04 14.40
C PRO A 197 -6.98 13.25 15.25
N LEU A 198 -7.12 14.45 15.83
CA LEU A 198 -8.26 14.83 16.65
C LEU A 198 -9.53 14.29 15.99
N THR A 199 -10.17 13.34 16.68
CA THR A 199 -11.37 12.67 16.18
C THR A 199 -12.38 13.76 15.80
N PRO A 200 -12.79 13.88 14.53
CA PRO A 200 -13.92 14.75 14.20
C PRO A 200 -15.13 14.31 15.04
N PRO A 201 -15.98 15.27 15.46
CA PRO A 201 -17.12 14.97 16.29
C PRO A 201 -18.04 13.97 15.57
N ILE A 202 -18.66 13.09 16.35
CA ILE A 202 -19.70 12.18 15.86
C ILE A 202 -20.81 13.06 15.25
N LEU A 203 -21.15 12.82 13.99
CA LEU A 203 -22.27 13.51 13.34
C LEU A 203 -23.55 12.78 13.75
N GLU A 204 -24.18 13.28 14.80
CA GLU A 204 -25.55 12.92 15.16
C GLU A 204 -26.50 13.82 14.35
N LEU A 205 -27.54 13.25 13.76
CA LEU A 205 -28.57 14.04 13.07
C LEU A 205 -29.51 14.62 14.13
N ASP A 206 -29.56 15.94 14.27
CA ASP A 206 -30.64 16.60 15.01
C ASP A 206 -31.78 16.93 14.03
N PRO A 207 -32.93 16.23 14.09
CA PRO A 207 -34.05 16.45 13.19
C PRO A 207 -34.61 17.88 13.26
N SER A 208 -34.38 18.60 14.35
CA SER A 208 -34.84 19.98 14.55
C SER A 208 -33.98 21.04 13.85
N THR A 209 -32.79 20.65 13.39
CA THR A 209 -31.85 21.53 12.66
C THR A 209 -31.90 21.33 11.15
N LEU A 210 -32.64 20.34 10.67
CA LEU A 210 -32.75 20.05 9.24
C LEU A 210 -33.52 21.16 8.54
N THR A 211 -32.87 21.79 7.56
CA THR A 211 -33.58 22.64 6.61
C THR A 211 -34.60 21.79 5.84
N PRO A 212 -35.87 22.23 5.71
CA PRO A 212 -36.85 21.55 4.88
C PRO A 212 -36.31 21.29 3.46
N GLY A 213 -36.68 20.15 2.86
CA GLY A 213 -36.21 19.77 1.53
C GLY A 213 -34.90 18.96 1.49
N VAL A 214 -34.32 18.59 2.65
CA VAL A 214 -33.09 17.78 2.71
C VAL A 214 -33.40 16.28 2.76
N PRO A 215 -32.72 15.45 1.94
CA PRO A 215 -32.75 14.00 2.04
C PRO A 215 -32.35 13.47 3.42
N ILE A 216 -33.12 12.53 3.97
CA ILE A 216 -32.87 11.91 5.28
C ILE A 216 -32.34 10.49 5.08
N PHE A 217 -31.21 10.19 5.72
CA PHE A 217 -30.58 8.87 5.71
C PHE A 217 -30.37 8.32 7.11
N SER A 218 -30.37 7.00 7.22
CA SER A 218 -29.81 6.27 8.37
C SER A 218 -28.86 5.21 7.88
N LEU A 219 -27.80 4.95 8.65
CA LEU A 219 -26.88 3.86 8.40
C LEU A 219 -26.85 2.90 9.58
N GLU A 220 -27.07 1.63 9.30
CA GLU A 220 -26.81 0.54 10.23
C GLU A 220 -25.64 -0.30 9.73
N ILE A 221 -24.85 -0.81 10.67
CA ILE A 221 -23.73 -1.72 10.40
C ILE A 221 -23.90 -3.02 11.17
N GLU A 222 -23.52 -4.12 10.54
CA GLU A 222 -23.57 -5.47 11.12
C GLU A 222 -22.31 -6.22 10.74
N GLY A 223 -21.64 -6.84 11.71
CA GLY A 223 -20.45 -7.65 11.48
C GLY A 223 -20.47 -8.91 12.34
N PRO A 224 -19.67 -9.94 12.00
CA PRO A 224 -19.51 -11.11 12.84
C PRO A 224 -19.06 -10.74 14.25
N PRO A 225 -19.48 -11.48 15.28
CA PRO A 225 -19.08 -11.21 16.67
C PRO A 225 -17.60 -11.47 16.93
N THR A 226 -16.87 -11.97 15.95
CA THR A 226 -15.47 -12.35 16.06
C THR A 226 -14.68 -11.93 14.82
N TRP A 227 -13.39 -11.63 15.03
CA TRP A 227 -12.45 -11.31 13.96
C TRP A 227 -11.14 -12.08 14.18
N ARG A 228 -10.63 -12.69 13.10
CA ARG A 228 -9.31 -13.33 13.07
C ARG A 228 -8.31 -12.37 12.46
N THR A 229 -7.22 -12.05 13.17
CA THR A 229 -6.31 -10.95 12.84
C THR A 229 -5.68 -11.01 11.43
N GLN A 230 -5.52 -12.21 10.85
CA GLN A 230 -4.99 -12.39 9.49
C GLN A 230 -6.07 -12.42 8.39
N GLU A 231 -7.35 -12.39 8.76
CA GLU A 231 -8.47 -12.41 7.82
C GLU A 231 -9.13 -11.02 7.72
N ARG A 232 -9.81 -10.77 6.60
CA ARG A 232 -10.66 -9.58 6.48
C ARG A 232 -11.96 -9.80 7.24
N TRP A 233 -12.31 -8.87 8.13
CA TRP A 233 -13.57 -8.92 8.86
C TRP A 233 -14.71 -8.37 8.00
N PRO A 234 -15.73 -9.18 7.65
CA PRO A 234 -16.79 -8.73 6.76
C PRO A 234 -17.79 -7.84 7.51
N LEU A 235 -17.74 -6.54 7.28
CA LEU A 235 -18.70 -5.57 7.79
C LEU A 235 -19.78 -5.29 6.75
N THR A 236 -21.04 -5.49 7.11
CA THR A 236 -22.20 -5.18 6.29
C THR A 236 -22.70 -3.78 6.63
N TRP A 237 -22.86 -2.95 5.61
CA TRP A 237 -23.45 -1.63 5.66
C TRP A 237 -24.88 -1.71 5.15
N LYS A 238 -25.83 -1.08 5.85
CA LYS A 238 -27.24 -0.96 5.49
C LYS A 238 -27.63 0.51 5.52
N LEU A 239 -27.68 1.12 4.34
CA LEU A 239 -28.04 2.52 4.18
C LEU A 239 -29.51 2.64 3.78
N THR A 240 -30.32 3.29 4.59
CA THR A 240 -31.74 3.49 4.33
C THR A 240 -32.01 4.96 4.02
N TYR A 241 -32.71 5.21 2.92
CA TYR A 241 -33.23 6.52 2.56
C TYR A 241 -34.66 6.66 3.08
N HIS A 242 -34.96 7.63 3.94
CA HIS A 242 -36.29 7.79 4.55
C HIS A 242 -37.21 8.75 3.82
N GLY A 243 -36.69 9.49 2.83
CA GLY A 243 -37.42 10.56 2.15
C GLY A 243 -36.83 11.94 2.46
N VAL A 244 -37.67 12.97 2.38
CA VAL A 244 -37.24 14.37 2.49
C VAL A 244 -37.75 14.97 3.80
N SER A 245 -36.95 15.81 4.45
CA SER A 245 -37.37 16.53 5.65
C SER A 245 -38.47 17.56 5.35
N GLY A 246 -39.45 17.68 6.24
CA GLY A 246 -40.56 18.63 6.13
C GLY A 246 -41.78 18.03 5.42
N ASP A 247 -42.69 18.88 4.94
CA ASP A 247 -43.93 18.46 4.25
C ASP A 247 -43.73 18.21 2.74
N GLU A 248 -42.48 17.99 2.29
CA GLU A 248 -42.18 17.71 0.89
C GLU A 248 -42.51 16.26 0.51
N THR A 249 -42.97 16.06 -0.72
CA THR A 249 -43.26 14.72 -1.25
C THR A 249 -41.97 13.91 -1.42
N PRO A 250 -41.85 12.74 -0.77
CA PRO A 250 -40.71 11.85 -0.98
C PRO A 250 -40.60 11.42 -2.43
N ARG A 251 -39.39 11.51 -2.98
CA ARG A 251 -39.08 11.14 -4.36
C ARG A 251 -37.75 10.39 -4.43
N PRO A 252 -37.48 9.63 -5.51
CA PRO A 252 -36.24 8.91 -5.67
C PRO A 252 -35.05 9.85 -5.62
N ILE A 253 -33.92 9.35 -5.14
CA ILE A 253 -32.66 10.09 -5.06
C ILE A 253 -31.53 9.27 -5.67
N THR A 254 -30.60 9.95 -6.34
CA THR A 254 -29.35 9.38 -6.82
C THR A 254 -28.19 10.11 -6.19
N PHE A 255 -27.20 9.37 -5.69
CA PHE A 255 -26.06 9.93 -4.98
C PHE A 255 -24.79 9.16 -5.27
N SER A 256 -23.66 9.81 -5.01
CA SER A 256 -22.34 9.20 -5.17
C SER A 256 -22.03 8.23 -4.02
N ASP A 257 -21.54 7.04 -4.36
CA ASP A 257 -21.01 6.11 -3.35
C ASP A 257 -19.58 6.47 -2.89
N THR A 258 -18.96 7.49 -3.51
CA THR A 258 -17.61 8.00 -3.22
C THR A 258 -17.62 9.34 -2.45
N GLY A 259 -18.56 9.49 -1.49
CA GLY A 259 -18.54 10.59 -0.53
C GLY A 259 -17.32 10.57 0.40
N GLU A 260 -17.18 11.59 1.26
CA GLU A 260 -16.20 11.63 2.36
C GLU A 260 -16.56 10.59 3.44
N TRP A 261 -16.60 9.31 3.08
CA TRP A 261 -16.72 8.23 4.03
C TRP A 261 -15.43 8.18 4.84
N GLU A 262 -15.47 8.68 6.08
CA GLU A 262 -14.32 8.60 6.96
C GLU A 262 -13.95 7.13 7.15
N SER A 263 -12.83 6.73 6.53
CA SER A 263 -12.13 5.51 6.91
C SER A 263 -11.65 5.66 8.35
N TRP A 264 -11.45 4.54 9.05
CA TRP A 264 -10.88 4.52 10.40
C TRP A 264 -9.56 5.33 10.53
N ARG A 265 -8.81 5.52 9.44
CA ARG A 265 -7.77 6.54 9.36
C ARG A 265 -8.36 7.88 8.92
N GLY A 266 -8.37 8.84 9.85
CA GLY A 266 -8.18 10.23 9.43
C GLY A 266 -6.83 10.34 8.74
N ASP A 267 -6.82 10.78 7.48
CA ASP A 267 -5.68 11.25 6.65
C ASP A 267 -4.27 10.72 6.99
N GLY A 268 -4.18 9.43 7.30
CA GLY A 268 -2.98 8.78 7.78
C GLY A 268 -2.32 7.97 6.68
N VAL A 269 -1.82 8.67 5.66
CA VAL A 269 -0.74 8.28 4.73
C VAL A 269 -0.70 6.79 4.36
N CYS A 270 -1.57 6.37 3.45
CA CYS A 270 -1.17 5.34 2.49
C CYS A 270 -0.14 5.98 1.55
N GLY A 271 1.05 5.40 1.45
CA GLY A 271 2.12 5.89 0.58
C GLY A 271 1.59 6.19 -0.83
N TYR A 272 1.73 7.45 -1.22
CA TYR A 272 1.20 8.04 -2.44
C TYR A 272 1.48 7.18 -3.67
N ALA A 273 0.43 6.64 -4.29
CA ALA A 273 0.40 6.68 -5.74
C ALA A 273 0.05 8.12 -6.10
N LEU A 274 0.98 8.83 -6.75
CA LEU A 274 0.67 10.07 -7.44
C LEU A 274 -0.36 9.72 -8.53
N PHE A 275 -1.65 9.83 -8.20
CA PHE A 275 -2.68 9.84 -9.22
C PHE A 275 -2.57 11.18 -9.95
N GLU A 276 -2.70 11.15 -11.26
CA GLU A 276 -2.74 12.37 -12.06
C GLU A 276 -3.94 13.22 -11.58
N ASP A 277 -3.72 14.51 -11.33
CA ASP A 277 -4.74 15.51 -10.94
C ASP A 277 -5.74 15.81 -12.08
N GLU A 278 -6.02 14.84 -12.94
CA GLU A 278 -6.86 15.02 -14.11
C GLU A 278 -8.33 14.75 -13.77
N ASP A 279 -9.18 15.75 -14.00
CA ASP A 279 -10.63 15.63 -13.92
C ASP A 279 -11.12 14.58 -14.94
N VAL A 280 -11.55 13.41 -14.48
CA VAL A 280 -12.12 12.37 -15.35
C VAL A 280 -13.65 12.51 -15.40
N PRO A 281 -14.27 12.63 -16.59
CA PRO A 281 -15.72 12.69 -16.70
C PRO A 281 -16.35 11.34 -16.35
N ARG A 282 -17.39 11.35 -15.51
CA ARG A 282 -18.20 10.18 -15.17
C ARG A 282 -19.67 10.44 -15.40
N ALA A 283 -20.29 9.57 -16.19
CA ALA A 283 -21.73 9.54 -16.39
C ALA A 283 -22.43 8.92 -15.16
N VAL A 284 -23.34 9.67 -14.55
CA VAL A 284 -24.05 9.26 -13.32
C VAL A 284 -24.95 8.05 -13.58
N GLY A 285 -25.75 8.11 -14.64
CA GLY A 285 -26.75 7.07 -14.93
C GLY A 285 -26.18 5.69 -15.24
N SER A 286 -24.93 5.59 -15.70
CA SER A 286 -24.31 4.33 -16.12
C SER A 286 -23.14 3.88 -15.24
N SER A 287 -22.53 4.77 -14.46
CA SER A 287 -21.39 4.42 -13.60
C SER A 287 -21.82 3.61 -12.39
N THR A 288 -20.99 2.64 -11.97
CA THR A 288 -21.19 1.86 -10.74
C THR A 288 -20.97 2.67 -9.46
N GLY A 289 -20.36 3.86 -9.55
CA GLY A 289 -20.09 4.73 -8.40
C GLY A 289 -21.26 5.62 -7.96
N PHE A 290 -22.47 5.34 -8.46
CA PHE A 290 -23.69 6.04 -8.10
C PHE A 290 -24.79 5.04 -7.78
N ILE A 291 -25.56 5.36 -6.75
CA ILE A 291 -26.64 4.55 -6.21
C ILE A 291 -27.92 5.37 -6.30
N SER A 292 -29.03 4.72 -6.69
CA SER A 292 -30.36 5.30 -6.59
C SER A 292 -31.17 4.57 -5.53
N LEU A 293 -31.93 5.32 -4.74
CA LEU A 293 -32.87 4.76 -3.77
C LEU A 293 -34.25 5.40 -3.90
N GLN A 294 -35.27 4.56 -3.80
CA GLN A 294 -36.65 4.95 -3.54
C GLN A 294 -36.82 5.33 -2.07
N PRO A 295 -37.80 6.19 -1.73
CA PRO A 295 -38.14 6.43 -0.32
C PRO A 295 -38.42 5.12 0.42
N ASN A 296 -37.78 4.96 1.57
CA ASN A 296 -37.73 3.78 2.43
C ASN A 296 -36.97 2.57 1.85
N GLU A 297 -36.25 2.73 0.75
CA GLU A 297 -35.38 1.68 0.23
C GLU A 297 -34.08 1.61 1.03
N THR A 298 -33.58 0.37 1.21
CA THR A 298 -32.32 0.09 1.91
C THR A 298 -31.33 -0.54 0.94
N TRP A 299 -30.15 0.05 0.85
CA TRP A 299 -29.02 -0.49 0.12
C TRP A 299 -28.06 -1.20 1.06
N CYS A 300 -27.55 -2.36 0.63
CA CYS A 300 -26.63 -3.17 1.42
C CYS A 300 -25.30 -3.37 0.69
N LYS A 301 -24.19 -3.25 1.42
CA LYS A 301 -22.83 -3.57 0.91
C LYS A 301 -22.01 -4.27 1.98
N VAL A 302 -21.34 -5.34 1.61
CA VAL A 302 -20.36 -6.01 2.47
C VAL A 302 -18.97 -5.51 2.13
N GLN A 303 -18.24 -5.02 3.13
CA GLN A 303 -16.87 -4.57 3.03
C GLN A 303 -15.99 -5.44 3.95
N GLY A 304 -14.95 -6.06 3.39
CA GLY A 304 -13.97 -6.78 4.20
C GLY A 304 -12.94 -5.82 4.79
N LEU A 305 -13.03 -5.53 6.08
CA LEU A 305 -12.09 -4.69 6.82
C LEU A 305 -10.78 -5.43 7.07
N GLY A 306 -9.66 -4.85 6.65
CA GLY A 306 -8.33 -5.46 6.80
C GLY A 306 -7.51 -4.87 7.95
N MET A 307 -6.56 -5.65 8.45
CA MET A 307 -5.52 -5.16 9.35
C MET A 307 -4.67 -4.08 8.65
N MET A 308 -4.07 -3.17 9.44
CA MET A 308 -3.35 -1.96 8.98
C MET A 308 -4.20 -0.88 8.31
N ALA A 309 -5.21 -1.23 7.51
CA ALA A 309 -6.08 -0.28 6.83
C ALA A 309 -7.28 0.14 7.69
N ASP A 310 -8.04 -0.83 8.21
CA ASP A 310 -9.35 -0.62 8.83
C ASP A 310 -9.40 -1.09 10.29
N LEU A 311 -8.55 -2.05 10.66
CA LEU A 311 -8.48 -2.68 11.97
C LEU A 311 -7.08 -2.55 12.60
N PRO A 312 -6.98 -2.45 13.94
CA PRO A 312 -5.72 -2.26 14.65
C PRO A 312 -4.75 -3.43 14.47
N GLU A 313 -3.47 -3.12 14.29
CA GLU A 313 -2.39 -4.10 14.11
C GLU A 313 -1.96 -4.75 15.43
N ASP A 314 -2.12 -4.03 16.55
CA ASP A 314 -1.77 -4.49 17.89
C ASP A 314 -2.87 -5.29 18.59
N ALA A 315 -3.92 -5.66 17.85
CA ALA A 315 -5.04 -6.46 18.33
C ALA A 315 -4.59 -7.83 18.87
N ARG A 316 -4.94 -8.15 20.12
CA ARG A 316 -4.55 -9.41 20.77
C ARG A 316 -5.73 -10.37 20.94
N GLY A 317 -5.44 -11.68 20.95
CA GLY A 317 -6.47 -12.69 21.18
C GLY A 317 -7.24 -12.44 22.48
N GLY A 318 -8.57 -12.51 22.40
CA GLY A 318 -9.49 -12.27 23.51
C GLY A 318 -9.84 -10.81 23.77
N GLU A 319 -9.24 -9.85 23.06
CA GLU A 319 -9.64 -8.45 23.17
C GLU A 319 -11.03 -8.20 22.60
N VAL A 320 -11.80 -7.36 23.28
CA VAL A 320 -13.12 -6.91 22.83
C VAL A 320 -12.99 -5.52 22.21
N MET A 321 -13.36 -5.42 20.94
CA MET A 321 -13.25 -4.21 20.15
C MET A 321 -14.64 -3.70 19.75
N ARG A 322 -14.74 -2.38 19.54
CA ARG A 322 -15.97 -1.72 19.13
C ARG A 322 -15.72 -0.89 17.87
N HIS A 323 -16.62 -0.99 16.91
CA HIS A 323 -16.55 -0.28 15.64
C HIS A 323 -17.86 0.46 15.38
N ARG A 324 -17.77 1.67 14.82
CA ARG A 324 -18.93 2.46 14.39
C ARG A 324 -18.57 3.36 13.23
N PHE A 325 -19.52 3.58 12.34
CA PHE A 325 -19.46 4.69 11.40
C PHE A 325 -19.77 6.00 12.13
N LYS A 326 -19.02 7.07 11.85
CA LYS A 326 -19.15 8.36 12.55
C LYS A 326 -20.12 9.33 11.89
N GLY A 327 -20.56 9.02 10.68
CA GLY A 327 -21.30 9.94 9.82
C GLY A 327 -20.42 10.53 8.74
N CYS A 328 -21.05 11.00 7.67
CA CYS A 328 -20.38 11.74 6.60
C CYS A 328 -21.32 12.75 5.95
N LYS A 329 -20.73 13.60 5.11
CA LYS A 329 -21.45 14.49 4.21
C LYS A 329 -21.29 14.00 2.78
N TRP A 330 -22.36 14.08 2.02
CA TRP A 330 -22.30 13.73 0.60
C TRP A 330 -21.75 14.87 -0.23
N THR A 331 -20.81 14.54 -1.10
CA THR A 331 -20.18 15.47 -2.03
C THR A 331 -21.05 15.74 -3.25
N TRP A 332 -21.94 14.81 -3.62
CA TRP A 332 -22.88 14.96 -4.72
C TRP A 332 -24.12 14.09 -4.56
N TRP A 333 -25.28 14.66 -4.87
CA TRP A 333 -26.57 13.99 -4.96
C TRP A 333 -27.55 14.80 -5.81
N ASP A 334 -28.53 14.13 -6.42
CA ASP A 334 -29.63 14.78 -7.13
C ASP A 334 -30.93 13.95 -7.07
N TRP A 335 -32.06 14.60 -7.34
CA TRP A 335 -33.35 13.95 -7.38
C TRP A 335 -33.55 13.16 -8.67
N GLY A 336 -34.10 11.95 -8.52
CA GLY A 336 -34.33 11.04 -9.62
C GLY A 336 -33.59 9.73 -9.44
N THR A 337 -33.85 8.82 -10.36
CA THR A 337 -33.14 7.55 -10.52
C THR A 337 -31.97 7.74 -11.47
N LYS A 338 -31.07 6.76 -11.54
CA LYS A 338 -30.00 6.73 -12.54
C LYS A 338 -30.51 6.84 -13.98
N GLY A 339 -31.73 6.39 -14.26
CA GLY A 339 -32.36 6.56 -15.57
C GLY A 339 -32.60 8.03 -15.92
N ASP A 340 -32.93 8.85 -14.92
CA ASP A 340 -33.13 10.29 -15.08
C ASP A 340 -31.80 11.04 -15.27
N HIS A 341 -30.68 10.42 -14.83
CA HIS A 341 -29.33 10.99 -14.88
C HIS A 341 -28.43 10.37 -15.98
N LEU A 342 -29.01 9.80 -17.05
CA LEU A 342 -28.24 9.22 -18.16
C LEU A 342 -27.32 10.23 -18.84
N ASP A 343 -27.79 11.47 -19.00
CA ASP A 343 -27.04 12.56 -19.62
C ASP A 343 -26.27 13.42 -18.60
N THR A 344 -26.35 13.09 -17.31
CA THR A 344 -25.64 13.82 -16.25
C THR A 344 -24.19 13.33 -16.16
N ILE A 345 -23.25 14.28 -16.31
CA ILE A 345 -21.82 14.02 -16.22
C ILE A 345 -21.24 14.85 -15.07
N VAL A 346 -20.53 14.19 -14.17
CA VAL A 346 -19.76 14.84 -13.11
C VAL A 346 -18.27 14.62 -13.35
N MET A 347 -17.44 15.54 -12.88
CA MET A 347 -15.98 15.40 -12.97
C MET A 347 -15.43 14.86 -11.65
N VAL A 348 -14.54 13.87 -11.75
CA VAL A 348 -14.02 13.12 -10.61
C VAL A 348 -12.50 13.12 -10.64
N VAL A 349 -11.86 13.38 -9.49
CA VAL A 349 -10.40 13.34 -9.30
C VAL A 349 -10.01 12.33 -8.21
N GLY A 350 -8.84 11.70 -8.36
CA GLY A 350 -8.22 10.86 -7.34
C GLY A 350 -9.12 9.72 -6.86
N PHE A 351 -9.39 9.67 -5.55
CA PHE A 351 -10.17 8.62 -4.88
C PHE A 351 -11.69 8.72 -5.08
N GLY A 352 -12.17 9.47 -6.06
CA GLY A 352 -13.61 9.62 -6.31
C GLY A 352 -14.20 10.96 -5.87
N VAL A 353 -13.34 11.97 -5.63
CA VAL A 353 -13.80 13.30 -5.24
C VAL A 353 -14.44 13.99 -6.43
N ILE A 354 -15.70 14.39 -6.29
CA ILE A 354 -16.43 15.10 -7.33
C ILE A 354 -16.07 16.59 -7.27
N THR A 355 -15.48 17.11 -8.34
CA THR A 355 -15.01 18.50 -8.45
C THR A 355 -15.99 19.39 -9.22
N LYS A 356 -16.79 18.80 -10.11
CA LYS A 356 -17.80 19.51 -10.90
C LYS A 356 -19.11 18.71 -10.97
N PRO A 357 -20.28 19.35 -10.78
CA PRO A 357 -20.44 20.78 -10.50
C PRO A 357 -19.90 21.17 -9.12
N ALA A 358 -19.35 22.39 -9.02
CA ALA A 358 -18.87 22.91 -7.74
C ALA A 358 -20.06 23.11 -6.80
N ASP A 359 -19.88 22.81 -5.51
CA ASP A 359 -20.91 22.96 -4.46
C ASP A 359 -22.23 22.22 -4.78
N ASN A 360 -22.16 21.14 -5.57
CA ASN A 360 -23.32 20.38 -6.04
C ASN A 360 -24.45 21.25 -6.65
N ASP A 361 -24.07 22.30 -7.39
CA ASP A 361 -24.96 23.37 -7.91
C ASP A 361 -25.79 24.10 -6.82
N GLY A 362 -25.27 24.22 -5.61
CA GLY A 362 -25.94 24.88 -4.47
C GLY A 362 -27.05 24.04 -3.84
N ARG A 363 -27.11 22.72 -4.13
CA ARG A 363 -28.01 21.80 -3.42
C ARG A 363 -27.61 21.72 -1.94
N PRO A 364 -28.58 21.57 -1.02
CA PRO A 364 -28.26 21.52 0.39
C PRO A 364 -27.42 20.29 0.73
N GLU A 365 -26.59 20.46 1.75
CA GLU A 365 -25.72 19.41 2.24
C GLU A 365 -26.54 18.26 2.83
N VAL A 366 -26.22 17.03 2.41
CA VAL A 366 -26.85 15.82 2.95
C VAL A 366 -25.88 15.16 3.91
N VAL A 367 -26.38 14.87 5.10
CA VAL A 367 -25.63 14.20 6.16
C VAL A 367 -26.15 12.77 6.29
N VAL A 368 -25.23 11.80 6.23
CA VAL A 368 -25.48 10.46 6.75
C VAL A 368 -24.99 10.45 8.19
N PRO A 369 -25.85 10.18 9.18
CA PRO A 369 -25.43 10.19 10.58
C PRO A 369 -24.54 9.00 10.93
N ALA A 370 -23.96 9.06 12.13
CA ALA A 370 -23.28 7.94 12.75
C ALA A 370 -24.17 6.69 12.83
N SER A 371 -23.55 5.52 12.66
CA SER A 371 -24.25 4.25 12.81
C SER A 371 -24.39 3.82 14.27
N ASN A 372 -25.12 2.72 14.45
CA ASN A 372 -24.99 1.86 15.63
C ASN A 372 -23.53 1.41 15.82
N MET A 373 -23.24 0.96 17.04
CA MET A 373 -21.95 0.41 17.41
C MET A 373 -22.02 -1.13 17.36
N VAL A 374 -21.02 -1.74 16.73
CA VAL A 374 -20.84 -3.20 16.73
C VAL A 374 -19.66 -3.57 17.61
N GLU A 375 -19.80 -4.67 18.35
CA GLU A 375 -18.77 -5.20 19.23
C GLU A 375 -18.34 -6.58 18.72
N PHE A 376 -17.04 -6.84 18.72
CA PHE A 376 -16.47 -8.12 18.27
C PHE A 376 -15.24 -8.50 19.09
N THR A 377 -14.98 -9.79 19.19
CA THR A 377 -13.83 -10.36 19.90
C THR A 377 -12.74 -10.80 18.94
N VAL A 378 -11.50 -10.43 19.24
CA VAL A 378 -10.33 -10.86 18.47
C VAL A 378 -10.03 -12.32 18.78
N ILE A 379 -9.86 -13.15 17.76
CA ILE A 379 -9.44 -14.55 17.88
C ILE A 379 -8.04 -14.69 17.29
N GLU A 380 -7.12 -15.25 18.08
CA GLU A 380 -5.82 -15.71 17.59
C GLU A 380 -6.00 -16.91 16.66
N GLN A 381 -5.21 -16.95 15.58
CA GLN A 381 -5.16 -18.12 14.73
C GLN A 381 -4.37 -19.23 15.45
N GLU A 382 -4.95 -20.41 15.56
CA GLU A 382 -4.21 -21.60 15.99
C GLU A 382 -3.09 -21.84 14.97
N ARG A 383 -1.84 -21.84 15.42
CA ARG A 383 -0.73 -22.34 14.59
C ARG A 383 -1.01 -23.81 14.33
N GLU A 384 -1.30 -24.18 13.08
CA GLU A 384 -1.24 -25.58 12.68
C GLU A 384 0.18 -26.08 12.97
N THR A 385 0.28 -26.99 13.94
CA THR A 385 1.53 -27.63 14.40
C THR A 385 1.99 -28.72 13.46
#